data_AF-A0A060X0C8-F1
#
_entry.id   AF-A0A060X0C8-F1
#
_cell.length_a   1.000
_cell.length_b   1.000
_cell.length_c   1.000
_cell.angle_alpha   90.00
_cell.angle_beta   90.00
_cell.angle_gamma   90.00
#
_symmetry.space_group_name_H-M   'P 1'
#
loop_
_entity.id
_entity.type
_entity.pdbx_description
1 polymer ?
#
loop_
_entity_poly.entity_id
_entity_poly.type
_entity_poly.pdbx_seq_one_letter_code
_entity_poly.pdbx_strand_id
1 'polypeptide(L)'
;MWELLQDCWKSIPGTGTNACYMEEMRHLELVEGDEGRMCVNMEWGAFGDDGALDDLRTDFDQEIDAGSLNPGKQLLLCVCRFEKMISGMYMGELVRLILVKMAKEDMVFQGHITPDLVTNGQLQTSFVSAIENDKDKEGLVSTEKMLRGLGLDPSVEDCVATRRVCQVVSTRAAHLCAATLAAVLRQIRDNKAAERLRTTIGVDGSVYKYHPQFARRLHKMVRRLVPDCDVRFLRSEDGSGKGAAMVTAVAFRLAIQHAERQRILDALRLSQEQLLDVKRRMGEEMNRGLAKESHDQATVKMLPTFVRSMPDGTESGEFLALDLGGTNFRVLLVRVRRGKRRSVEMHNKIYSIPQEAMQGTGEELFDHIVHCIADFLEYMGMKGASLPLGFTFSFPCHQSKLDQGILLKWTKGFKATGCEGEDVVTLLKDAIYRREEFDLDVVAVVNDTVGTMMTCGYEDPLCEVGLIVGTGTNVCYMEEMKNMELLDGSEGKMCVNMEWGAFGDHGELDDFSTDFDKAVDEHSANPGKQT
;
A
#
# COMPACT_ATOMS: atom_id res chain seq x y z
N MET A 1 -6.88 2.77 23.02
CA MET A 1 -6.10 2.37 24.22
C MET A 1 -4.63 2.74 23.99
N TRP A 2 -4.35 4.04 23.80
CA TRP A 2 -3.06 4.57 23.30
C TRP A 2 -2.44 5.61 24.27
N GLU A 3 -2.56 5.38 25.59
CA GLU A 3 -2.09 6.32 26.62
C GLU A 3 -0.91 5.82 27.47
N LEU A 4 -0.27 4.69 27.13
CA LEU A 4 0.81 4.11 27.96
C LEU A 4 2.23 4.24 27.37
N LEU A 5 2.42 5.00 26.29
CA LEU A 5 3.76 5.35 25.76
C LEU A 5 3.93 6.88 25.72
N GLN A 6 3.81 7.53 26.87
CA GLN A 6 4.26 8.92 27.02
C GLN A 6 5.80 8.95 27.01
N ASP A 7 6.35 9.30 25.84
CA ASP A 7 7.71 9.80 25.61
C ASP A 7 8.86 9.02 26.27
N CYS A 8 9.15 7.80 25.77
CA CYS A 8 10.35 7.05 26.13
C CYS A 8 11.50 7.34 25.16
N TRP A 9 12.35 8.31 25.51
CA TRP A 9 13.67 8.51 24.90
C TRP A 9 14.71 7.57 25.54
N LYS A 10 15.71 7.06 24.80
CA LYS A 10 16.86 6.34 25.41
C LYS A 10 18.19 6.99 25.04
N SER A 11 18.96 7.42 26.04
CA SER A 11 20.39 7.77 25.89
C SER A 11 21.26 6.71 26.57
N ILE A 12 22.35 6.30 25.92
CA ILE A 12 23.27 5.29 26.48
C ILE A 12 24.68 5.84 26.62
N PRO A 13 25.09 6.49 27.74
CA PRO A 13 26.50 6.76 28.01
C PRO A 13 27.16 5.53 28.67
N GLY A 14 27.74 4.64 27.84
CA GLY A 14 28.39 3.40 28.27
C GLY A 14 29.73 3.18 27.55
N THR A 15 29.99 1.99 27.03
CA THR A 15 31.12 1.70 26.13
C THR A 15 31.07 2.58 24.88
N GLY A 16 29.87 2.86 24.37
CA GLY A 16 29.59 3.83 23.32
C GLY A 16 28.61 4.93 23.78
N THR A 17 28.18 5.78 22.84
CA THR A 17 27.12 6.77 23.06
C THR A 17 26.15 6.84 21.90
N ASN A 18 24.85 6.66 22.18
CA ASN A 18 23.78 6.81 21.20
C ASN A 18 22.46 7.29 21.84
N ALA A 19 21.48 7.58 20.98
CA ALA A 19 20.27 8.33 21.24
C ALA A 19 19.15 7.93 20.24
N CYS A 20 17.90 7.81 20.72
CA CYS A 20 16.72 7.64 19.87
C CYS A 20 15.49 8.39 20.41
N TYR A 21 14.71 9.03 19.54
CA TYR A 21 13.46 9.76 19.86
C TYR A 21 12.30 9.37 18.95
N MET A 22 11.09 9.73 19.36
CA MET A 22 9.90 9.67 18.52
C MET A 22 9.84 10.89 17.59
N GLU A 23 9.91 10.66 16.28
CA GLU A 23 9.73 11.67 15.23
C GLU A 23 8.37 11.48 14.55
N GLU A 24 7.79 12.56 14.05
CA GLU A 24 6.56 12.54 13.26
C GLU A 24 6.81 11.87 11.90
N MET A 25 5.91 10.97 11.49
CA MET A 25 6.05 10.21 10.23
C MET A 25 6.18 11.12 9.01
N ARG A 26 5.48 12.26 9.00
CA ARG A 26 5.59 13.28 7.94
C ARG A 26 7.01 13.86 7.72
N HIS A 27 7.92 13.71 8.67
CA HIS A 27 9.32 14.13 8.54
C HIS A 27 10.24 13.00 8.07
N LEU A 28 9.72 11.78 7.90
CA LEU A 28 10.49 10.58 7.56
C LEU A 28 10.30 10.20 6.09
N GLU A 29 10.99 10.92 5.19
CA GLU A 29 10.87 10.71 3.73
C GLU A 29 11.21 9.29 3.25
N LEU A 30 12.02 8.55 4.02
CA LEU A 30 12.41 7.17 3.70
C LEU A 30 11.36 6.12 4.09
N VAL A 31 10.26 6.53 4.74
CA VAL A 31 9.19 5.65 5.18
C VAL A 31 7.87 6.17 4.58
N GLU A 32 7.17 5.32 3.84
CA GLU A 32 5.86 5.69 3.32
C GLU A 32 4.84 5.87 4.45
N GLY A 33 4.11 6.98 4.41
CA GLY A 33 3.06 7.35 5.38
C GLY A 33 3.38 8.65 6.14
N ASP A 34 2.34 9.42 6.43
CA ASP A 34 2.43 10.71 7.12
C ASP A 34 1.74 10.71 8.51
N GLU A 35 1.01 9.64 8.83
CA GLU A 35 0.25 9.52 10.07
C GLU A 35 1.06 8.93 11.23
N GLY A 36 1.04 9.62 12.37
CA GLY A 36 1.60 9.13 13.61
C GLY A 36 3.10 9.38 13.75
N ARG A 37 3.75 8.59 14.60
CA ARG A 37 5.15 8.79 15.01
C ARG A 37 5.92 7.48 14.99
N MET A 38 7.20 7.56 14.64
CA MET A 38 8.12 6.42 14.65
C MET A 38 9.38 6.76 15.45
N CYS A 39 9.93 5.77 16.14
CA CYS A 39 11.19 5.92 16.86
C CYS A 39 12.36 5.94 15.85
N VAL A 40 13.13 7.02 15.84
CA VAL A 40 14.32 7.19 15.01
C VAL A 40 15.57 6.93 15.83
N ASN A 41 16.38 5.99 15.37
CA ASN A 41 17.74 5.79 15.88
C ASN A 41 18.68 6.80 15.21
N MET A 42 19.32 7.66 15.99
CA MET A 42 20.14 8.74 15.44
C MET A 42 21.54 8.28 15.03
N GLU A 43 22.06 7.23 15.64
CA GLU A 43 23.47 6.82 15.50
C GLU A 43 24.44 8.01 15.64
N TRP A 44 24.20 8.87 16.63
CA TRP A 44 24.91 10.16 16.75
C TRP A 44 26.42 10.03 17.04
N GLY A 45 26.91 8.80 17.26
CA GLY A 45 28.31 8.53 17.55
C GLY A 45 29.21 8.92 16.37
N ALA A 46 28.67 8.81 15.15
CA ALA A 46 29.30 9.20 13.88
C ALA A 46 29.22 10.71 13.58
N PHE A 47 28.67 11.52 14.50
CA PHE A 47 28.63 12.97 14.29
C PHE A 47 30.05 13.54 14.17
N GLY A 48 30.29 14.34 13.12
CA GLY A 48 31.59 14.94 12.82
C GLY A 48 32.54 14.04 12.02
N ASP A 49 32.13 12.85 11.61
CA ASP A 49 32.88 11.97 10.70
C ASP A 49 33.19 12.62 9.35
N ASP A 50 32.30 13.50 8.91
CA ASP A 50 32.41 14.35 7.71
C ASP A 50 33.34 15.56 7.89
N GLY A 51 33.92 15.73 9.09
CA GLY A 51 34.78 16.86 9.45
C GLY A 51 34.04 18.01 10.14
N ALA A 52 32.74 17.93 10.37
CA ALA A 52 31.94 19.01 10.98
C ALA A 52 32.34 19.37 12.43
N LEU A 53 33.19 18.55 13.08
CA LEU A 53 33.68 18.78 14.45
C LEU A 53 35.21 18.96 14.52
N ASP A 54 35.91 19.07 13.39
CA ASP A 54 37.38 19.13 13.39
C ASP A 54 37.93 20.40 14.06
N ASP A 55 37.14 21.48 14.15
CA ASP A 55 37.46 22.71 14.88
C ASP A 55 37.41 22.54 16.42
N LEU A 56 36.63 21.57 16.91
CA LEU A 56 36.47 21.26 18.33
C LEU A 56 37.39 20.13 18.80
N ARG A 57 37.98 19.37 17.87
CA ARG A 57 38.88 18.25 18.17
C ARG A 57 40.28 18.76 18.50
N THR A 58 40.89 18.12 19.50
CA THR A 58 42.28 18.38 19.89
C THR A 58 43.22 17.34 19.30
N ASP A 59 44.53 17.61 19.34
CA ASP A 59 45.57 16.65 18.96
C ASP A 59 45.40 15.30 19.67
N PHE A 60 44.94 15.32 20.94
CA PHE A 60 44.68 14.11 21.71
C PHE A 60 43.53 13.28 21.13
N ASP A 61 42.47 13.95 20.66
CA ASP A 61 41.32 13.28 20.03
C ASP A 61 41.71 12.67 18.67
N GLN A 62 42.66 13.28 17.96
CA GLN A 62 43.21 12.76 16.72
C GLN A 62 44.13 11.55 16.98
N GLU A 63 44.94 11.58 18.04
CA GLU A 63 45.81 10.48 18.43
C GLU A 63 45.03 9.25 18.89
N ILE A 64 43.95 9.42 19.68
CA ILE A 64 43.03 8.32 20.02
C ILE A 64 42.39 7.74 18.77
N ASP A 65 41.93 8.60 17.87
CA ASP A 65 41.29 8.17 16.63
C ASP A 65 42.26 7.32 15.79
N ALA A 66 43.50 7.78 15.59
CA ALA A 66 44.55 7.08 14.87
C ALA A 66 44.97 5.75 15.51
N GLY A 67 44.97 5.67 16.85
CA GLY A 67 45.32 4.46 17.61
C GLY A 67 44.17 3.49 17.87
N SER A 68 42.94 3.86 17.49
CA SER A 68 41.76 3.02 17.70
C SER A 68 41.64 1.90 16.66
N LEU A 69 40.77 0.92 16.93
CA LEU A 69 40.47 -0.17 15.98
C LEU A 69 39.97 0.34 14.62
N ASN A 70 39.36 1.54 14.60
CA ASN A 70 38.79 2.16 13.41
C ASN A 70 39.42 3.57 13.19
N PRO A 71 40.66 3.67 12.68
CA PRO A 71 41.34 4.93 12.48
C PRO A 71 40.94 5.57 11.14
N GLY A 72 40.32 6.76 11.18
CA GLY A 72 40.22 7.68 10.04
C GLY A 72 39.68 7.16 8.69
N LYS A 73 39.01 6.01 8.61
CA LYS A 73 38.59 5.44 7.32
C LYS A 73 37.21 5.92 6.86
N GLN A 74 37.25 6.60 5.72
CA GLN A 74 36.14 6.94 4.84
C GLN A 74 35.73 5.68 4.03
N LEU A 75 34.42 5.52 3.80
CA LEU A 75 33.71 4.47 3.05
C LEU A 75 33.30 3.21 3.87
N LEU A 76 32.05 3.28 4.35
CA LEU A 76 31.13 2.17 4.65
C LEU A 76 31.19 1.41 6.00
N LEU A 77 32.03 1.78 6.96
CA LEU A 77 31.84 1.36 8.36
C LEU A 77 32.19 2.49 9.33
N CYS A 78 31.19 2.93 10.11
CA CYS A 78 31.20 4.02 11.10
C CYS A 78 32.58 4.31 11.72
N VAL A 79 33.10 5.52 11.45
CA VAL A 79 33.94 6.17 12.46
C VAL A 79 32.96 6.71 13.51
N CYS A 80 33.34 6.73 14.77
CA CYS A 80 32.48 7.28 15.81
C CYS A 80 33.21 8.45 16.47
N ARG A 81 33.56 9.50 15.68
CA ARG A 81 34.43 10.59 16.18
C ARG A 81 33.83 11.30 17.39
N PHE A 82 32.52 11.54 17.39
CA PHE A 82 31.82 12.12 18.54
C PHE A 82 31.79 11.17 19.74
N GLU A 83 31.60 9.87 19.50
CA GLU A 83 31.63 8.86 20.57
C GLU A 83 33.00 8.79 21.26
N LYS A 84 34.10 8.89 20.49
CA LYS A 84 35.46 8.88 21.02
C LYS A 84 35.75 10.01 22.01
N MET A 85 35.03 11.13 21.92
CA MET A 85 35.16 12.25 22.84
C MET A 85 34.33 12.10 24.14
N ILE A 86 33.43 11.11 24.22
CA ILE A 86 32.41 11.01 25.28
C ILE A 86 32.43 9.67 26.00
N SER A 87 32.56 8.56 25.27
CA SER A 87 32.23 7.24 25.80
C SER A 87 33.25 6.74 26.84
N GLY A 88 32.79 5.78 27.65
CA GLY A 88 33.62 5.15 28.67
C GLY A 88 34.74 4.26 28.12
N MET A 89 34.75 3.94 26.83
CA MET A 89 35.86 3.21 26.22
C MET A 89 37.09 4.10 26.03
N TYR A 90 36.90 5.38 25.74
CA TYR A 90 37.99 6.27 25.31
C TYR A 90 38.38 7.32 26.37
N MET A 91 37.51 7.60 27.33
CA MET A 91 37.74 8.63 28.35
C MET A 91 39.01 8.42 29.18
N GLY A 92 39.29 7.17 29.58
CA GLY A 92 40.52 6.83 30.31
C GLY A 92 41.78 7.00 29.45
N GLU A 93 41.73 6.57 28.19
CA GLU A 93 42.86 6.71 27.26
C GLU A 93 43.17 8.17 26.95
N LEU A 94 42.15 9.03 26.87
CA LEU A 94 42.34 10.47 26.71
C LEU A 94 43.08 11.10 27.90
N VAL A 95 42.73 10.70 29.13
CA VAL A 95 43.46 11.13 30.32
C VAL A 95 44.92 10.66 30.24
N ARG A 96 45.17 9.42 29.84
CA ARG A 96 46.52 8.88 29.70
C ARG A 96 47.38 9.69 28.72
N LEU A 97 46.86 9.99 27.54
CA LEU A 97 47.57 10.77 26.52
C LEU A 97 47.92 12.18 26.99
N ILE A 98 46.99 12.85 27.69
CA ILE A 98 47.24 14.16 28.29
C ILE A 98 48.36 14.05 29.33
N LEU A 99 48.32 13.06 30.22
CA LEU A 99 49.36 12.85 31.23
C LEU A 99 50.73 12.54 30.60
N VAL A 100 50.79 11.74 29.54
CA VAL A 100 52.03 11.47 28.80
C VAL A 100 52.61 12.75 28.20
N LYS A 101 51.78 13.61 27.59
CA LYS A 101 52.24 14.89 27.04
C LYS A 101 52.74 15.83 28.14
N MET A 102 51.98 15.94 29.24
CA MET A 102 52.39 16.77 30.38
C MET A 102 53.69 16.28 31.02
N ALA A 103 53.91 14.96 31.08
CA ALA A 103 55.16 14.38 31.58
C ALA A 103 56.33 14.66 30.62
N LYS A 104 56.14 14.57 29.30
CA LYS A 104 57.18 14.89 28.30
C LYS A 104 57.64 16.36 28.33
N GLU A 105 56.78 17.25 28.80
CA GLU A 105 57.05 18.70 28.93
C GLU A 105 57.49 19.08 30.36
N ASP A 106 57.88 18.11 31.19
CA ASP A 106 58.33 18.27 32.58
C ASP A 106 57.30 18.96 33.51
N MET A 107 56.01 18.97 33.15
CA MET A 107 54.94 19.61 33.93
C MET A 107 54.37 18.74 35.06
N VAL A 108 54.51 17.42 34.95
CA VAL A 108 54.13 16.44 35.98
C VAL A 108 55.20 15.36 36.10
N PHE A 109 55.25 14.72 37.26
CA PHE A 109 56.15 13.59 37.56
C PHE A 109 57.64 13.89 37.38
N GLN A 110 58.04 15.17 37.42
CA GLN A 110 59.42 15.63 37.18
C GLN A 110 60.02 15.11 35.86
N GLY A 111 59.19 14.94 34.82
CA GLY A 111 59.64 14.41 33.53
C GLY A 111 59.71 12.89 33.45
N HIS A 112 59.39 12.17 34.54
CA HIS A 112 59.51 10.72 34.59
C HIS A 112 58.36 10.04 33.84
N ILE A 113 58.71 9.20 32.85
CA ILE A 113 57.76 8.44 32.03
C ILE A 113 58.05 6.95 32.20
N THR A 114 57.03 6.20 32.63
CA THR A 114 57.12 4.74 32.80
C THR A 114 56.57 3.99 31.56
N PRO A 115 57.04 2.75 31.29
CA PRO A 115 56.47 1.90 30.24
C PRO A 115 54.95 1.70 30.38
N ASP A 116 54.45 1.61 31.62
CA ASP A 116 53.03 1.41 31.90
C ASP A 116 52.20 2.67 31.56
N LEU A 117 52.75 3.87 31.78
CA LEU A 117 52.08 5.12 31.42
C LEU A 117 51.96 5.29 29.90
N VAL A 118 52.94 4.83 29.12
CA VAL A 118 52.91 4.92 27.65
C VAL A 118 52.12 3.80 26.99
N THR A 119 51.81 2.72 27.72
CA THR A 119 51.07 1.59 27.18
C THR A 119 49.58 1.92 27.04
N ASN A 120 49.06 1.76 25.82
CA ASN A 120 47.65 2.03 25.48
C ASN A 120 46.70 1.15 26.33
N GLY A 121 45.62 1.77 26.84
CA GLY A 121 44.57 1.05 27.56
C GLY A 121 44.90 0.71 29.01
N GLN A 122 46.08 1.09 29.52
CA GLN A 122 46.42 0.92 30.94
C GLN A 122 45.61 1.83 31.86
N LEU A 123 45.08 2.96 31.36
CA LEU A 123 44.22 3.85 32.13
C LEU A 123 42.75 3.68 31.71
N GLN A 124 41.99 2.91 32.49
CA GLN A 124 40.56 2.65 32.28
C GLN A 124 39.67 3.78 32.84
N THR A 125 38.47 3.95 32.30
CA THR A 125 37.51 4.97 32.77
C THR A 125 37.00 4.74 34.19
N SER A 126 37.10 3.51 34.71
CA SER A 126 36.87 3.23 36.13
C SER A 126 37.83 4.01 37.04
N PHE A 127 39.06 4.28 36.60
CA PHE A 127 40.02 5.12 37.33
C PHE A 127 39.58 6.58 37.38
N VAL A 128 39.12 7.13 36.25
CA VAL A 128 38.54 8.48 36.19
C VAL A 128 37.39 8.62 37.19
N SER A 129 36.52 7.61 37.25
CA SER A 129 35.39 7.56 38.19
C SER A 129 35.84 7.50 39.66
N ALA A 130 36.91 6.76 39.96
CA ALA A 130 37.45 6.63 41.32
C ALA A 130 38.18 7.91 41.81
N ILE A 131 38.89 8.60 40.90
CA ILE A 131 39.60 9.87 41.17
C ILE A 131 38.61 11.01 41.48
N GLU A 132 37.46 11.01 40.81
CA GLU A 132 36.43 12.04 40.93
C GLU A 132 35.41 11.79 42.05
N ASN A 133 35.71 10.92 43.00
CA ASN A 133 34.87 10.73 44.17
C ASN A 133 34.76 12.04 44.98
N ASP A 134 33.56 12.35 45.49
CA ASP A 134 33.21 13.62 46.13
C ASP A 134 33.90 13.84 47.49
N LYS A 135 34.47 12.78 48.07
CA LYS A 135 35.24 12.89 49.30
C LYS A 135 36.69 13.24 48.93
N ASP A 136 37.02 14.52 48.99
CA ASP A 136 38.31 15.08 48.53
C ASP A 136 39.55 14.33 49.04
N LYS A 137 39.54 13.86 50.29
CA LYS A 137 40.63 13.07 50.87
C LYS A 137 40.72 11.66 50.27
N GLU A 138 39.59 11.02 49.96
CA GLU A 138 39.56 9.69 49.35
C GLU A 138 39.93 9.74 47.87
N GLY A 139 39.55 10.80 47.15
CA GLY A 139 39.91 10.99 45.73
C GLY A 139 41.41 11.18 45.51
N LEU A 140 42.07 11.99 46.35
CA LEU A 140 43.52 12.19 46.26
C LEU A 140 44.32 10.93 46.65
N VAL A 141 43.90 10.20 47.68
CA VAL A 141 44.53 8.93 48.08
C VAL A 141 44.37 7.87 46.98
N SER A 142 43.18 7.79 46.38
CA SER A 142 42.93 6.91 45.22
C SER A 142 43.83 7.28 44.04
N THR A 143 44.01 8.58 43.77
CA THR A 143 44.89 9.09 42.70
C THR A 143 46.34 8.68 42.95
N GLU A 144 46.85 8.91 44.17
CA GLU A 144 48.22 8.52 44.55
C GLU A 144 48.44 7.01 44.38
N LYS A 145 47.50 6.19 44.89
CA LYS A 145 47.58 4.73 44.78
C LYS A 145 47.62 4.26 43.32
N MET A 146 46.81 4.88 42.46
CA MET A 146 46.76 4.52 41.03
C MET A 146 48.03 4.95 40.29
N LEU A 147 48.52 6.17 40.53
CA LEU A 147 49.76 6.66 39.94
C LEU A 147 50.97 5.82 40.37
N ARG A 148 51.04 5.42 41.66
CA ARG A 148 52.04 4.45 42.15
C ARG A 148 51.92 3.09 41.48
N GLY A 149 50.69 2.66 41.17
CA GLY A 149 50.42 1.44 40.41
C GLY A 149 50.95 1.46 38.97
N LEU A 150 51.17 2.64 38.39
CA LEU A 150 51.82 2.84 37.08
C LEU A 150 53.35 2.97 37.18
N GLY A 151 53.92 2.69 38.36
CA GLY A 151 55.36 2.78 38.62
C GLY A 151 55.88 4.21 38.83
N LEU A 152 55.01 5.20 39.03
CA LEU A 152 55.38 6.59 39.29
C LEU A 152 55.51 6.87 40.79
N ASP A 153 56.31 7.85 41.18
CA ASP A 153 56.34 8.39 42.56
C ASP A 153 55.72 9.81 42.56
N PRO A 154 54.37 9.91 42.64
CA PRO A 154 53.69 11.18 42.44
C PRO A 154 53.82 12.10 43.64
N SER A 155 54.06 13.39 43.40
CA SER A 155 53.89 14.43 44.40
C SER A 155 52.40 14.71 44.68
N VAL A 156 52.12 15.46 45.74
CA VAL A 156 50.75 15.95 46.02
C VAL A 156 50.24 16.83 44.87
N GLU A 157 51.13 17.63 44.27
CA GLU A 157 50.80 18.49 43.12
C GLU A 157 50.45 17.65 41.89
N ASP A 158 51.18 16.56 41.62
CA ASP A 158 50.88 15.63 40.53
C ASP A 158 49.51 14.95 40.69
N CYS A 159 49.15 14.61 41.93
CA CYS A 159 47.83 14.03 42.23
C CYS A 159 46.71 15.06 41.99
N VAL A 160 46.92 16.32 42.37
CA VAL A 160 45.96 17.40 42.12
C VAL A 160 45.83 17.69 40.62
N ALA A 161 46.95 17.73 39.90
CA ALA A 161 46.99 17.94 38.45
C ALA A 161 46.26 16.79 37.72
N THR A 162 46.55 15.54 38.07
CA THR A 162 45.89 14.36 37.49
C THR A 162 44.38 14.39 37.73
N ARG A 163 43.96 14.70 38.97
CA ARG A 163 42.53 14.86 39.29
C ARG A 163 41.88 15.98 38.48
N ARG A 164 42.59 17.08 38.24
CA ARG A 164 42.09 18.18 37.41
C ARG A 164 41.92 17.76 35.95
N VAL A 165 42.86 16.99 35.38
CA VAL A 165 42.75 16.45 34.03
C VAL A 165 41.51 15.56 33.91
N CYS A 166 41.31 14.62 34.83
CA CYS A 166 40.10 13.78 34.88
C CYS A 166 38.81 14.61 34.87
N GLN A 167 38.74 15.61 35.75
CA GLN A 167 37.57 16.49 35.84
C GLN A 167 37.29 17.25 34.54
N VAL A 168 38.33 17.75 33.86
CA VAL A 168 38.17 18.49 32.60
C VAL A 168 37.66 17.55 31.50
N VAL A 169 38.26 16.36 31.38
CA VAL A 169 37.87 15.37 30.38
C VAL A 169 36.43 14.88 30.58
N SER A 170 36.06 14.46 31.79
CA SER A 170 34.71 13.96 32.07
C SER A 170 33.64 15.08 32.01
N THR A 171 34.00 16.32 32.35
CA THR A 171 33.12 17.49 32.17
C THR A 171 32.89 17.79 30.70
N ARG A 172 33.95 17.75 29.87
CA ARG A 172 33.83 17.91 28.41
C ARG A 172 32.86 16.87 27.83
N ALA A 173 33.04 15.59 28.18
CA ALA A 173 32.16 14.51 27.74
C ALA A 173 30.68 14.74 28.14
N ALA A 174 30.43 15.14 29.39
CA ALA A 174 29.07 15.45 29.85
C ALA A 174 28.46 16.67 29.13
N HIS A 175 29.26 17.69 28.84
CA HIS A 175 28.78 18.89 28.13
C HIS A 175 28.50 18.64 26.65
N LEU A 176 29.34 17.85 25.96
CA LEU A 176 29.10 17.47 24.57
C LEU A 176 27.82 16.64 24.44
N CYS A 177 27.63 15.66 25.33
CA CYS A 177 26.39 14.89 25.40
C CYS A 177 25.17 15.78 25.72
N ALA A 178 25.32 16.77 26.60
CA ALA A 178 24.25 17.74 26.88
C ALA A 178 23.87 18.57 25.65
N ALA A 179 24.85 18.98 24.84
CA ALA A 179 24.63 19.82 23.67
C ALA A 179 23.84 19.09 22.58
N THR A 180 24.17 17.82 22.31
CA THR A 180 23.40 17.00 21.35
C THR A 180 22.02 16.65 21.89
N LEU A 181 21.87 16.32 23.18
CA LEU A 181 20.55 16.15 23.81
C LEU A 181 19.69 17.41 23.69
N ALA A 182 20.29 18.58 23.88
CA ALA A 182 19.57 19.85 23.74
C ALA A 182 19.03 20.06 22.32
N ALA A 183 19.75 19.65 21.28
CA ALA A 183 19.27 19.72 19.91
C ALA A 183 18.02 18.83 19.72
N VAL A 184 18.04 17.60 20.21
CA VAL A 184 16.91 16.67 20.12
C VAL A 184 15.70 17.16 20.91
N LEU A 185 15.91 17.70 22.10
CA LEU A 185 14.83 18.27 22.90
C LEU A 185 14.16 19.46 22.20
N ARG A 186 14.93 20.27 21.47
CA ARG A 186 14.36 21.35 20.63
C ARG A 186 13.56 20.78 19.47
N GLN A 187 14.07 19.78 18.76
CA GLN A 187 13.33 19.09 17.70
C GLN A 187 11.98 18.56 18.19
N ILE A 188 11.96 17.84 19.32
CA ILE A 188 10.71 17.31 19.91
C ILE A 188 9.74 18.44 20.31
N ARG A 189 10.26 19.54 20.87
CA ARG A 189 9.44 20.71 21.22
C ARG A 189 8.79 21.31 19.99
N ASP A 190 9.58 21.51 18.93
CA ASP A 190 9.15 22.15 17.69
C ASP A 190 8.13 21.26 16.96
N ASN A 191 8.32 19.94 16.95
CA ASN A 191 7.35 18.96 16.45
C ASN A 191 5.99 19.06 17.17
N LYS A 192 6.01 19.28 18.48
CA LYS A 192 4.79 19.45 19.30
C LYS A 192 4.21 20.87 19.23
N ALA A 193 4.87 21.80 18.51
CA ALA A 193 4.54 23.22 18.48
C ALA A 193 4.32 23.82 19.89
N ALA A 194 5.11 23.36 20.87
CA ALA A 194 4.91 23.70 22.28
C ALA A 194 5.85 24.83 22.73
N GLU A 195 5.34 25.83 23.44
CA GLU A 195 6.18 26.89 24.02
C GLU A 195 7.15 26.34 25.09
N ARG A 196 6.69 25.35 25.87
CA ARG A 196 7.49 24.63 26.86
C ARG A 196 7.32 23.14 26.67
N LEU A 197 8.43 22.40 26.65
CA LEU A 197 8.42 20.94 26.53
C LEU A 197 8.49 20.31 27.91
N ARG A 198 7.58 19.39 28.24
CA ARG A 198 7.73 18.47 29.37
C ARG A 198 7.99 17.07 28.83
N THR A 199 9.10 16.45 29.21
CA THR A 199 9.48 15.13 28.68
C THR A 199 10.33 14.32 29.64
N THR A 200 10.43 13.02 29.39
CA THR A 200 11.26 12.08 30.16
C THR A 200 12.34 11.47 29.27
N ILE A 201 13.58 11.53 29.74
CA ILE A 201 14.75 10.89 29.12
C ILE A 201 15.02 9.60 29.89
N GLY A 202 14.80 8.46 29.25
CA GLY A 202 15.33 7.18 29.69
C GLY A 202 16.85 7.15 29.49
N VAL A 203 17.61 6.74 30.51
CA VAL A 203 19.07 6.68 30.45
C VAL A 203 19.58 5.34 30.93
N ASP A 204 20.58 4.82 30.23
CA ASP A 204 21.29 3.59 30.57
C ASP A 204 22.80 3.77 30.29
N GLY A 205 23.65 2.86 30.74
CA GLY A 205 25.09 2.91 30.46
C GLY A 205 25.99 3.14 31.67
N SER A 206 27.19 2.56 31.60
CA SER A 206 28.13 2.44 32.72
C SER A 206 28.68 3.80 33.20
N VAL A 207 29.03 4.70 32.29
CA VAL A 207 29.58 6.03 32.66
C VAL A 207 28.52 6.83 33.42
N TYR A 208 27.29 6.86 32.90
CA TYR A 208 26.20 7.57 33.57
C TYR A 208 25.82 6.95 34.93
N LYS A 209 25.90 5.61 35.05
CA LYS A 209 25.54 4.88 36.27
C LYS A 209 26.60 4.95 37.37
N TYR A 210 27.88 4.84 37.03
CA TYR A 210 28.95 4.62 37.99
C TYR A 210 29.85 5.85 38.21
N HIS A 211 29.92 6.80 37.27
CA HIS A 211 30.74 7.98 37.47
C HIS A 211 30.03 8.97 38.42
N PRO A 212 30.64 9.34 39.56
CA PRO A 212 29.95 10.06 40.64
C PRO A 212 29.39 11.42 40.20
N GLN A 213 30.13 12.14 39.34
CA GLN A 213 29.76 13.49 38.91
C GLN A 213 29.08 13.60 37.55
N PHE A 214 29.05 12.54 36.75
CA PHE A 214 28.73 12.67 35.32
C PHE A 214 27.26 13.04 35.12
N ALA A 215 26.34 12.29 35.73
CA ALA A 215 24.90 12.55 35.65
C ALA A 215 24.56 13.97 36.13
N ARG A 216 25.16 14.41 37.25
CA ARG A 216 24.94 15.74 37.82
C ARG A 216 25.37 16.85 36.84
N ARG A 217 26.55 16.72 36.23
CA ARG A 217 27.08 17.69 35.24
C ARG A 217 26.22 17.71 33.98
N LEU A 218 25.86 16.54 33.47
CA LEU A 218 24.98 16.39 32.30
C LEU A 218 23.64 17.08 32.53
N HIS A 219 22.94 16.77 33.63
CA HIS A 219 21.63 17.36 33.93
C HIS A 219 21.70 18.87 34.09
N LYS A 220 22.75 19.37 34.76
CA LYS A 220 22.94 20.81 34.95
C LYS A 220 23.15 21.52 33.61
N MET A 221 23.95 20.94 32.72
CA MET A 221 24.21 21.55 31.42
C MET A 221 22.99 21.47 30.50
N VAL A 222 22.26 20.35 30.46
CA VAL A 222 21.01 20.24 29.68
C VAL A 222 20.02 21.33 30.11
N ARG A 223 19.75 21.48 31.41
CA ARG A 223 18.84 22.53 31.92
C ARG A 223 19.31 23.95 31.58
N ARG A 224 20.62 24.16 31.45
CA ARG A 224 21.18 25.46 31.06
C ARG A 224 21.01 25.75 29.56
N LEU A 225 21.15 24.72 28.72
CA LEU A 225 21.08 24.85 27.26
C LEU A 225 19.63 24.93 26.75
N VAL A 226 18.69 24.29 27.44
CA VAL A 226 17.25 24.28 27.10
C VAL A 226 16.38 24.65 28.31
N PRO A 227 16.35 25.95 28.69
CA PRO A 227 15.59 26.42 29.86
C PRO A 227 14.06 26.26 29.71
N ASP A 228 13.59 26.16 28.46
CA ASP A 228 12.16 26.01 28.13
C ASP A 228 11.69 24.55 28.20
N CYS A 229 12.59 23.61 28.52
CA CYS A 229 12.30 22.19 28.62
C CYS A 229 12.36 21.71 30.08
N ASP A 230 11.25 21.20 30.61
CA ASP A 230 11.19 20.45 31.86
C ASP A 230 11.50 18.96 31.59
N VAL A 231 12.72 18.58 31.93
CA VAL A 231 13.29 17.26 31.60
C VAL A 231 13.46 16.41 32.85
N ARG A 232 12.77 15.28 32.89
CA ARG A 232 12.98 14.21 33.89
C ARG A 232 13.94 13.17 33.34
N PHE A 233 14.99 12.84 34.09
CA PHE A 233 15.87 11.72 33.75
C PHE A 233 15.45 10.47 34.52
N LEU A 234 15.16 9.38 33.81
CA LEU A 234 14.75 8.09 34.38
C LEU A 234 15.79 7.03 34.03
N ARG A 235 16.38 6.40 35.06
CA ARG A 235 17.40 5.36 34.87
C ARG A 235 16.74 4.02 34.57
N SER A 236 17.22 3.30 33.54
CA SER A 236 16.85 1.91 33.33
C SER A 236 17.68 0.99 34.24
N GLU A 237 17.02 0.25 35.13
CA GLU A 237 17.69 -0.67 36.07
C GLU A 237 18.04 -2.00 35.40
N ASP A 238 17.11 -2.57 34.61
CA ASP A 238 17.23 -3.89 33.99
C ASP A 238 17.73 -3.85 32.52
N GLY A 239 18.35 -2.74 32.11
CA GLY A 239 18.90 -2.59 30.76
C GLY A 239 17.84 -2.41 29.67
N SER A 240 18.07 -2.95 28.47
CA SER A 240 17.16 -2.89 27.31
C SER A 240 16.16 -4.06 27.24
N GLY A 241 16.33 -5.12 28.02
CA GLY A 241 15.58 -6.38 27.88
C GLY A 241 14.07 -6.21 28.02
N LYS A 242 13.60 -5.45 29.02
CA LYS A 242 12.17 -5.15 29.21
C LYS A 242 11.57 -4.40 28.02
N GLY A 243 12.31 -3.44 27.45
CA GLY A 243 11.87 -2.67 26.28
C GLY A 243 11.76 -3.56 25.03
N ALA A 244 12.74 -4.44 24.80
CA ALA A 244 12.71 -5.38 23.68
C ALA A 244 11.50 -6.32 23.77
N ALA A 245 11.20 -6.87 24.95
CA ALA A 245 10.03 -7.73 25.15
C ALA A 245 8.70 -7.02 24.84
N MET A 246 8.56 -5.73 25.18
CA MET A 246 7.36 -4.95 24.85
C MET A 246 7.19 -4.74 23.34
N VAL A 247 8.28 -4.44 22.62
CA VAL A 247 8.26 -4.33 21.15
C VAL A 247 7.88 -5.67 20.53
N THR A 248 8.49 -6.77 21.00
CA THR A 248 8.16 -8.13 20.53
C THR A 248 6.70 -8.48 20.75
N ALA A 249 6.11 -8.13 21.89
CA ALA A 249 4.70 -8.41 22.17
C ALA A 249 3.76 -7.71 21.17
N VAL A 250 4.05 -6.45 20.83
CA VAL A 250 3.26 -5.70 19.82
C VAL A 250 3.46 -6.29 18.43
N ALA A 251 4.70 -6.56 18.02
CA ALA A 251 5.01 -7.15 16.73
C ALA A 251 4.34 -8.52 16.55
N PHE A 252 4.36 -9.36 17.59
CA PHE A 252 3.71 -10.67 17.58
C PHE A 252 2.20 -10.57 17.41
N ARG A 253 1.54 -9.65 18.11
CA ARG A 253 0.10 -9.39 17.94
C ARG A 253 -0.24 -8.98 16.51
N LEU A 254 0.53 -8.07 15.92
CA LEU A 254 0.31 -7.61 14.54
C LEU A 254 0.54 -8.72 13.52
N ALA A 255 1.55 -9.57 13.74
CA ALA A 255 1.83 -10.72 12.88
C ALA A 255 0.66 -11.72 12.88
N ILE A 256 0.05 -12.00 14.04
CA ILE A 256 -1.14 -12.86 14.14
C ILE A 256 -2.31 -12.25 13.37
N GLN A 257 -2.60 -10.96 13.56
CA GLN A 257 -3.69 -10.28 12.84
C GLN A 257 -3.45 -10.26 11.33
N HIS A 258 -2.21 -10.10 10.89
CA HIS A 258 -1.85 -10.18 9.49
C HIS A 258 -2.07 -11.59 8.93
N ALA A 259 -1.65 -12.63 9.65
CA ALA A 259 -1.85 -14.02 9.24
C ALA A 259 -3.34 -14.38 9.14
N GLU A 260 -4.18 -13.90 10.06
CA GLU A 260 -5.63 -14.11 10.03
C GLU A 260 -6.29 -13.43 8.82
N ARG A 261 -5.94 -12.16 8.54
CA ARG A 261 -6.40 -11.47 7.32
C ARG A 261 -5.95 -12.20 6.06
N GLN A 262 -4.69 -12.62 6.00
CA GLN A 262 -4.16 -13.31 4.83
C GLN A 262 -4.89 -14.63 4.59
N ARG A 263 -5.21 -15.39 5.65
CA ARG A 263 -5.98 -16.63 5.55
C ARG A 263 -7.36 -16.43 4.95
N ILE A 264 -8.05 -15.33 5.29
CA ILE A 264 -9.35 -14.99 4.70
C ILE A 264 -9.18 -14.67 3.21
N LEU A 265 -8.16 -13.87 2.85
CA LEU A 265 -7.90 -13.48 1.46
C LEU A 265 -7.43 -14.64 0.59
N ASP A 266 -6.70 -15.60 1.15
CA ASP A 266 -6.21 -16.77 0.42
C ASP A 266 -7.35 -17.69 -0.04
N ALA A 267 -8.53 -17.62 0.58
CA ALA A 267 -9.72 -18.35 0.10
C ALA A 267 -10.18 -17.87 -1.30
N LEU A 268 -9.87 -16.63 -1.68
CA LEU A 268 -10.20 -16.06 -3.00
C LEU A 268 -9.12 -16.32 -4.05
N ARG A 269 -7.99 -16.95 -3.67
CA ARG A 269 -6.89 -17.23 -4.60
C ARG A 269 -7.06 -18.61 -5.21
N LEU A 270 -7.27 -18.64 -6.53
CA LEU A 270 -7.30 -19.88 -7.30
C LEU A 270 -5.90 -20.25 -7.79
N SER A 271 -5.52 -21.51 -7.61
CA SER A 271 -4.31 -22.08 -8.19
C SER A 271 -4.46 -22.28 -9.70
N GLN A 272 -3.35 -22.46 -10.39
CA GLN A 272 -3.37 -22.77 -11.83
C GLN A 272 -4.16 -24.05 -12.13
N GLU A 273 -4.07 -25.06 -11.27
CA GLU A 273 -4.81 -26.32 -11.41
C GLU A 273 -6.32 -26.10 -11.28
N GLN A 274 -6.74 -25.29 -10.30
CA GLN A 274 -8.14 -24.92 -10.12
C GLN A 274 -8.69 -24.15 -11.33
N LEU A 275 -7.92 -23.19 -11.86
CA LEU A 275 -8.30 -22.44 -13.06
C LEU A 275 -8.43 -23.34 -14.30
N LEU A 276 -7.56 -24.35 -14.44
CA LEU A 276 -7.66 -25.35 -15.51
C LEU A 276 -8.90 -26.23 -15.36
N ASP A 277 -9.31 -26.53 -14.12
CA ASP A 277 -10.54 -27.28 -13.87
C ASP A 277 -11.80 -26.44 -14.17
N VAL A 278 -11.83 -25.17 -13.77
CA VAL A 278 -12.90 -24.23 -14.14
C VAL A 278 -13.03 -24.14 -15.67
N LYS A 279 -11.90 -24.01 -16.39
CA LYS A 279 -11.88 -24.02 -17.86
C LYS A 279 -12.48 -25.31 -18.43
N ARG A 280 -12.14 -26.47 -17.87
CA ARG A 280 -12.66 -27.77 -18.31
C ARG A 280 -14.17 -27.84 -18.12
N ARG A 281 -14.67 -27.46 -16.95
CA ARG A 281 -16.12 -27.45 -16.62
C ARG A 281 -16.90 -26.51 -17.53
N MET A 282 -16.39 -25.31 -17.80
CA MET A 282 -17.00 -24.40 -18.78
C MET A 282 -17.08 -25.04 -20.18
N GLY A 283 -16.02 -25.70 -20.64
CA GLY A 283 -16.03 -26.41 -21.92
C GLY A 283 -17.06 -27.54 -21.99
N GLU A 284 -17.32 -28.23 -20.87
CA GLU A 284 -18.37 -29.26 -20.77
C GLU A 284 -19.76 -28.64 -20.86
N GLU A 285 -20.03 -27.54 -20.14
CA GLU A 285 -21.32 -26.85 -20.20
C GLU A 285 -21.59 -26.21 -21.57
N MET A 286 -20.55 -25.68 -22.25
CA MET A 286 -20.68 -25.22 -23.64
C MET A 286 -21.18 -26.34 -24.57
N ASN A 287 -20.57 -27.53 -24.49
CA ASN A 287 -20.99 -28.67 -25.31
C ASN A 287 -22.43 -29.10 -24.98
N ARG A 288 -22.80 -29.10 -23.69
CA ARG A 288 -24.15 -29.44 -23.23
C ARG A 288 -25.19 -28.43 -23.74
N GLY A 289 -24.85 -27.14 -23.74
CA GLY A 289 -25.71 -26.07 -24.23
C GLY A 289 -25.94 -26.13 -25.75
N LEU A 290 -24.94 -26.57 -26.52
CA LEU A 290 -25.05 -26.73 -27.98
C LEU A 290 -25.81 -27.99 -28.40
N ALA A 291 -25.73 -29.06 -27.60
CA ALA A 291 -26.35 -30.35 -27.89
C ALA A 291 -27.86 -30.36 -27.63
N LYS A 292 -28.63 -30.92 -28.56
CA LYS A 292 -30.09 -30.86 -28.56
C LYS A 292 -30.71 -31.60 -27.37
N GLU A 293 -30.11 -32.71 -26.96
CA GLU A 293 -30.63 -33.55 -25.87
C GLU A 293 -30.42 -32.94 -24.48
N SER A 294 -29.35 -32.14 -24.30
CA SER A 294 -28.98 -31.59 -23.00
C SER A 294 -29.25 -30.09 -22.83
N HIS A 295 -29.60 -29.37 -23.90
CA HIS A 295 -29.78 -27.92 -23.91
C HIS A 295 -30.73 -27.40 -22.81
N ASP A 296 -31.87 -28.05 -22.62
CA ASP A 296 -32.87 -27.63 -21.63
C ASP A 296 -32.31 -27.68 -20.19
N GLN A 297 -31.42 -28.64 -19.92
CA GLN A 297 -30.79 -28.87 -18.60
C GLN A 297 -29.43 -28.19 -18.44
N ALA A 298 -28.83 -27.67 -19.52
CA ALA A 298 -27.55 -26.96 -19.47
C ALA A 298 -27.69 -25.63 -18.72
N THR A 299 -26.70 -25.28 -17.90
CA THR A 299 -26.64 -23.96 -17.26
C THR A 299 -26.27 -22.88 -18.27
N VAL A 300 -25.24 -23.15 -19.08
CA VAL A 300 -24.83 -22.28 -20.19
C VAL A 300 -25.70 -22.58 -21.41
N LYS A 301 -26.54 -21.63 -21.82
CA LYS A 301 -27.60 -21.87 -22.81
C LYS A 301 -27.14 -21.90 -24.26
N MET A 302 -26.04 -21.23 -24.62
CA MET A 302 -25.49 -21.27 -25.98
C MET A 302 -26.54 -20.91 -27.06
N LEU A 303 -27.20 -19.77 -26.88
CA LEU A 303 -28.34 -19.32 -27.68
C LEU A 303 -27.91 -18.87 -29.09
N PRO A 304 -28.55 -19.38 -30.16
CA PRO A 304 -28.28 -18.92 -31.53
C PRO A 304 -28.76 -17.48 -31.75
N THR A 305 -27.91 -16.64 -32.34
CA THR A 305 -28.21 -15.21 -32.55
C THR A 305 -28.72 -14.88 -33.95
N PHE A 306 -28.70 -15.87 -34.87
CA PHE A 306 -29.00 -15.72 -36.29
C PHE A 306 -28.03 -14.83 -37.09
N VAL A 307 -26.94 -14.36 -36.47
CA VAL A 307 -25.85 -13.68 -37.19
C VAL A 307 -24.84 -14.70 -37.70
N ARG A 308 -24.75 -14.86 -39.04
CA ARG A 308 -23.98 -15.95 -39.68
C ARG A 308 -22.59 -15.58 -40.18
N SER A 309 -22.25 -14.30 -40.19
CA SER A 309 -20.97 -13.82 -40.69
C SER A 309 -20.54 -12.53 -39.98
N MET A 310 -19.23 -12.33 -39.87
CA MET A 310 -18.63 -11.07 -39.46
C MET A 310 -18.78 -10.01 -40.57
N PRO A 311 -18.63 -8.71 -40.24
CA PRO A 311 -18.68 -7.66 -41.25
C PRO A 311 -17.62 -7.86 -42.35
N ASP A 312 -18.03 -7.80 -43.62
CA ASP A 312 -17.16 -8.04 -44.78
C ASP A 312 -16.70 -6.73 -45.46
N GLY A 313 -17.25 -5.60 -45.02
CA GLY A 313 -16.97 -4.27 -45.55
C GLY A 313 -17.82 -3.89 -46.77
N THR A 314 -18.81 -4.70 -47.14
CA THR A 314 -19.82 -4.36 -48.14
C THR A 314 -20.99 -3.57 -47.54
N GLU A 315 -21.06 -3.46 -46.21
CA GLU A 315 -22.12 -2.76 -45.48
C GLU A 315 -22.12 -1.26 -45.82
N SER A 316 -23.31 -0.71 -46.04
CA SER A 316 -23.50 0.73 -46.26
C SER A 316 -24.95 1.13 -46.00
N GLY A 317 -25.17 2.33 -45.48
CA GLY A 317 -26.51 2.84 -45.17
C GLY A 317 -26.54 3.75 -43.95
N GLU A 318 -27.73 4.21 -43.60
CA GLU A 318 -28.02 4.89 -42.33
C GLU A 318 -28.94 3.98 -41.50
N PHE A 319 -28.56 3.72 -40.26
CA PHE A 319 -29.23 2.78 -39.36
C PHE A 319 -29.51 3.44 -38.03
N LEU A 320 -30.66 3.15 -37.45
CA LEU A 320 -30.90 3.41 -36.03
C LEU A 320 -30.44 2.21 -35.23
N ALA A 321 -29.86 2.46 -34.06
CA ALA A 321 -29.58 1.42 -33.09
C ALA A 321 -30.10 1.82 -31.72
N LEU A 322 -30.69 0.87 -31.01
CA LEU A 322 -31.08 1.00 -29.60
C LEU A 322 -30.12 0.18 -28.76
N ASP A 323 -29.70 0.71 -27.63
CA ASP A 323 -28.83 0.00 -26.66
C ASP A 323 -29.52 0.00 -25.30
N LEU A 324 -30.10 -1.15 -24.97
CA LEU A 324 -30.82 -1.41 -23.73
C LEU A 324 -30.21 -2.61 -23.00
N GLY A 325 -29.40 -2.32 -21.98
CA GLY A 325 -28.80 -3.37 -21.15
C GLY A 325 -28.52 -3.00 -19.70
N GLY A 326 -28.88 -1.79 -19.27
CA GLY A 326 -28.68 -1.28 -17.91
C GLY A 326 -29.51 -0.02 -17.68
N THR A 327 -29.13 0.81 -16.72
CA THR A 327 -29.88 2.03 -16.37
C THR A 327 -29.76 3.14 -17.44
N ASN A 328 -28.73 3.07 -18.27
CA ASN A 328 -28.46 4.01 -19.35
C ASN A 328 -28.93 3.41 -20.68
N PHE A 329 -30.06 3.87 -21.18
CA PHE A 329 -30.56 3.56 -22.50
C PHE A 329 -29.91 4.49 -23.53
N ARG A 330 -29.53 3.99 -24.70
CA ARG A 330 -29.00 4.86 -25.77
C ARG A 330 -29.77 4.66 -27.06
N VAL A 331 -29.99 5.77 -27.74
CA VAL A 331 -30.46 5.79 -29.13
C VAL A 331 -29.32 6.33 -29.98
N LEU A 332 -29.00 5.62 -31.06
CA LEU A 332 -27.89 5.93 -31.95
C LEU A 332 -28.35 6.04 -33.40
N LEU A 333 -27.76 6.97 -34.14
CA LEU A 333 -27.77 7.01 -35.59
C LEU A 333 -26.37 6.64 -36.09
N VAL A 334 -26.28 5.56 -36.87
CA VAL A 334 -25.03 5.05 -37.43
C VAL A 334 -25.07 5.20 -38.94
N ARG A 335 -24.13 5.94 -39.52
CA ARG A 335 -23.97 6.09 -40.96
C ARG A 335 -22.72 5.36 -41.41
N VAL A 336 -22.91 4.29 -42.17
CA VAL A 336 -21.83 3.49 -42.74
C VAL A 336 -21.65 3.89 -44.20
N ARG A 337 -20.50 4.47 -44.54
CA ARG A 337 -20.20 4.90 -45.92
C ARG A 337 -19.23 3.95 -46.60
N ARG A 338 -19.60 3.56 -47.83
CA ARG A 338 -18.74 2.78 -48.73
C ARG A 338 -17.79 3.73 -49.47
N GLY A 339 -16.48 3.57 -49.28
CA GLY A 339 -15.47 4.42 -49.92
C GLY A 339 -14.05 3.85 -49.86
N LYS A 340 -13.07 4.53 -50.47
CA LYS A 340 -11.64 4.15 -50.43
C LYS A 340 -11.06 4.13 -49.00
N ARG A 341 -11.69 4.85 -48.07
CA ARG A 341 -11.52 4.72 -46.63
C ARG A 341 -12.89 4.37 -46.04
N ARG A 342 -12.98 3.25 -45.32
CA ARG A 342 -14.14 2.90 -44.51
C ARG A 342 -14.34 4.02 -43.48
N SER A 343 -15.55 4.56 -43.36
CA SER A 343 -15.87 5.58 -42.36
C SER A 343 -17.25 5.29 -41.78
N VAL A 344 -17.29 5.21 -40.45
CA VAL A 344 -18.52 5.10 -39.66
C VAL A 344 -18.69 6.42 -38.92
N GLU A 345 -19.81 7.09 -39.14
CA GLU A 345 -20.22 8.27 -38.39
C GLU A 345 -21.31 7.86 -37.41
N MET A 346 -21.16 8.21 -36.13
CA MET A 346 -22.09 7.82 -35.08
C MET A 346 -22.52 9.05 -34.29
N HIS A 347 -23.84 9.22 -34.17
CA HIS A 347 -24.46 10.17 -33.24
C HIS A 347 -25.25 9.38 -32.21
N ASN A 348 -25.20 9.76 -30.95
CA ASN A 348 -25.98 9.10 -29.91
C ASN A 348 -26.53 10.09 -28.89
N LYS A 349 -27.57 9.66 -28.17
CA LYS A 349 -28.09 10.33 -26.99
C LYS A 349 -28.41 9.30 -25.92
N ILE A 350 -28.03 9.61 -24.69
CA ILE A 350 -28.24 8.75 -23.52
C ILE A 350 -29.50 9.22 -22.79
N TYR A 351 -30.32 8.26 -22.41
CA TYR A 351 -31.55 8.44 -21.65
C TYR A 351 -31.50 7.58 -20.40
N SER A 352 -31.94 8.15 -19.28
CA SER A 352 -32.18 7.38 -18.06
C SER A 352 -33.51 6.64 -18.15
N ILE A 353 -33.54 5.38 -17.74
CA ILE A 353 -34.80 4.67 -17.51
C ILE A 353 -35.20 4.84 -16.03
N PRO A 354 -36.38 5.45 -15.75
CA PRO A 354 -36.88 5.53 -14.38
C PRO A 354 -37.04 4.15 -13.76
N GLN A 355 -36.76 4.03 -12.46
CA GLN A 355 -36.91 2.75 -11.74
C GLN A 355 -38.35 2.23 -11.78
N GLU A 356 -39.32 3.16 -11.79
CA GLU A 356 -40.75 2.88 -11.96
C GLU A 356 -41.04 2.16 -13.28
N ALA A 357 -40.41 2.57 -14.39
CA ALA A 357 -40.55 1.89 -15.68
C ALA A 357 -39.76 0.57 -15.72
N MET A 358 -38.58 0.50 -15.08
CA MET A 358 -37.79 -0.74 -15.01
C MET A 358 -38.50 -1.88 -14.25
N GLN A 359 -39.34 -1.53 -13.27
CA GLN A 359 -40.04 -2.47 -12.38
C GLN A 359 -41.58 -2.44 -12.57
N GLY A 360 -42.08 -1.65 -13.51
CA GLY A 360 -43.51 -1.46 -13.78
C GLY A 360 -44.06 -2.48 -14.75
N THR A 361 -44.80 -2.01 -15.75
CA THR A 361 -45.34 -2.83 -16.84
C THR A 361 -44.46 -2.76 -18.09
N GLY A 362 -44.53 -3.79 -18.92
CA GLY A 362 -43.88 -3.80 -20.23
C GLY A 362 -44.37 -2.65 -21.11
N GLU A 363 -45.66 -2.32 -21.05
CA GLU A 363 -46.24 -1.19 -21.77
C GLU A 363 -45.55 0.13 -21.39
N GLU A 364 -45.43 0.44 -20.09
CA GLU A 364 -44.73 1.64 -19.60
C GLU A 364 -43.24 1.67 -20.01
N LEU A 365 -42.56 0.52 -19.96
CA LEU A 365 -41.14 0.43 -20.34
C LEU A 365 -40.95 0.72 -21.84
N PHE A 366 -41.71 0.06 -22.70
CA PHE A 366 -41.59 0.22 -24.15
C PHE A 366 -42.14 1.57 -24.63
N ASP A 367 -43.16 2.13 -23.97
CA ASP A 367 -43.63 3.49 -24.24
C ASP A 367 -42.55 4.53 -23.88
N HIS A 368 -41.80 4.34 -22.79
CA HIS A 368 -40.65 5.17 -22.45
C HIS A 368 -39.50 5.04 -23.46
N ILE A 369 -39.22 3.83 -23.96
CA ILE A 369 -38.23 3.61 -25.02
C ILE A 369 -38.63 4.38 -26.28
N VAL A 370 -39.88 4.23 -26.72
CA VAL A 370 -40.42 4.96 -27.87
C VAL A 370 -40.41 6.47 -27.62
N HIS A 371 -40.69 6.92 -26.39
CA HIS A 371 -40.49 8.32 -25.94
C HIS A 371 -39.13 8.86 -26.35
N CYS A 372 -38.08 8.17 -25.90
CA CYS A 372 -36.69 8.52 -26.14
C CYS A 372 -36.29 8.48 -27.62
N ILE A 373 -36.85 7.55 -28.40
CA ILE A 373 -36.61 7.45 -29.85
C ILE A 373 -37.13 8.70 -30.57
N ALA A 374 -38.37 9.13 -30.30
CA ALA A 374 -38.91 10.33 -30.94
C ALA A 374 -38.11 11.58 -30.59
N ASP A 375 -37.74 11.75 -29.31
CA ASP A 375 -36.93 12.87 -28.86
C ASP A 375 -35.56 12.87 -29.56
N PHE A 376 -34.96 11.69 -29.81
CA PHE A 376 -33.72 11.59 -30.57
C PHE A 376 -33.90 11.94 -32.04
N LEU A 377 -34.98 11.47 -32.68
CA LEU A 377 -35.28 11.79 -34.07
C LEU A 377 -35.56 13.29 -34.27
N GLU A 378 -36.24 13.93 -33.33
CA GLU A 378 -36.44 15.38 -33.34
C GLU A 378 -35.12 16.13 -33.14
N TYR A 379 -34.29 15.69 -32.20
CA TYR A 379 -32.95 16.24 -31.97
C TYR A 379 -32.06 16.16 -33.22
N MET A 380 -32.14 15.07 -33.97
CA MET A 380 -31.39 14.88 -35.22
C MET A 380 -32.01 15.60 -36.43
N GLY A 381 -33.20 16.21 -36.28
CA GLY A 381 -33.92 16.86 -37.37
C GLY A 381 -34.49 15.89 -38.40
N MET A 382 -34.79 14.66 -38.01
CA MET A 382 -35.20 13.55 -38.89
C MET A 382 -36.65 13.09 -38.61
N LYS A 383 -37.52 14.02 -38.21
CA LYS A 383 -38.93 13.72 -37.90
C LYS A 383 -39.63 13.13 -39.14
N GLY A 384 -40.24 11.96 -38.98
CA GLY A 384 -40.93 11.23 -40.06
C GLY A 384 -40.04 10.38 -40.98
N ALA A 385 -38.75 10.22 -40.66
CA ALA A 385 -37.89 9.28 -41.38
C ALA A 385 -38.22 7.83 -40.98
N SER A 386 -38.33 6.94 -41.98
CA SER A 386 -38.37 5.49 -41.77
C SER A 386 -36.97 4.94 -42.01
N LEU A 387 -36.35 4.41 -40.95
CA LEU A 387 -34.99 3.88 -40.97
C LEU A 387 -34.99 2.43 -40.46
N PRO A 388 -34.11 1.58 -40.99
CA PRO A 388 -33.87 0.25 -40.42
C PRO A 388 -33.27 0.39 -39.01
N LEU A 389 -33.83 -0.36 -38.07
CA LEU A 389 -33.47 -0.33 -36.65
C LEU A 389 -32.90 -1.66 -36.18
N GLY A 390 -31.71 -1.61 -35.59
CA GLY A 390 -31.13 -2.69 -34.80
C GLY A 390 -31.42 -2.48 -33.31
N PHE A 391 -32.03 -3.45 -32.67
CA PHE A 391 -32.31 -3.42 -31.24
C PHE A 391 -31.27 -4.23 -30.48
N THR A 392 -30.29 -3.57 -29.86
CA THR A 392 -29.42 -4.22 -28.86
C THR A 392 -30.16 -4.36 -27.54
N PHE A 393 -30.59 -5.59 -27.24
CA PHE A 393 -31.35 -5.96 -26.05
C PHE A 393 -30.55 -6.96 -25.22
N SER A 394 -29.90 -6.47 -24.16
CA SER A 394 -28.89 -7.22 -23.41
C SER A 394 -29.47 -8.14 -22.34
N PHE A 395 -30.46 -8.94 -22.72
CA PHE A 395 -31.10 -9.91 -21.85
C PHE A 395 -31.21 -11.27 -22.57
N PRO A 396 -31.29 -12.38 -21.81
CA PRO A 396 -31.44 -13.70 -22.40
C PRO A 396 -32.70 -13.79 -23.27
N CYS A 397 -32.51 -13.99 -24.57
CA CYS A 397 -33.60 -14.10 -25.54
C CYS A 397 -33.50 -15.39 -26.34
N HIS A 398 -34.62 -16.09 -26.46
CA HIS A 398 -34.75 -17.15 -27.46
C HIS A 398 -35.11 -16.52 -28.80
N GLN A 399 -34.21 -16.67 -29.78
CA GLN A 399 -34.43 -16.18 -31.13
C GLN A 399 -34.86 -17.33 -32.03
N SER A 400 -35.85 -17.07 -32.88
CA SER A 400 -36.25 -17.94 -34.00
C SER A 400 -35.76 -17.40 -35.35
N LYS A 401 -35.53 -16.07 -35.40
CA LYS A 401 -35.05 -15.28 -36.54
C LYS A 401 -34.29 -14.07 -36.00
N LEU A 402 -33.58 -13.36 -36.88
CA LEU A 402 -32.83 -12.17 -36.50
C LEU A 402 -33.74 -11.04 -35.97
N ASP A 403 -34.97 -10.93 -36.47
CA ASP A 403 -35.95 -9.90 -36.12
C ASP A 403 -37.00 -10.36 -35.08
N GLN A 404 -36.73 -11.45 -34.35
CA GLN A 404 -37.61 -11.97 -33.30
C GLN A 404 -36.79 -12.41 -32.09
N GLY A 405 -37.22 -12.01 -30.90
CA GLY A 405 -36.53 -12.35 -29.65
C GLY A 405 -37.51 -12.47 -28.49
N ILE A 406 -37.78 -13.71 -28.08
CA ILE A 406 -38.63 -13.98 -26.92
C ILE A 406 -37.77 -13.81 -25.67
N LEU A 407 -38.11 -12.84 -24.81
CA LEU A 407 -37.41 -12.64 -23.55
C LEU A 407 -37.62 -13.87 -22.65
N LEU A 408 -36.54 -14.53 -22.26
CA LEU A 408 -36.61 -15.70 -21.39
C LEU A 408 -36.78 -15.30 -19.94
N LYS A 409 -35.94 -14.37 -19.47
CA LYS A 409 -35.93 -13.93 -18.08
C LYS A 409 -35.23 -12.60 -17.93
N TRP A 410 -35.75 -11.75 -17.05
CA TRP A 410 -35.08 -10.51 -16.70
C TRP A 410 -33.83 -10.74 -15.85
N THR A 411 -32.83 -9.89 -16.09
CA THR A 411 -31.58 -9.82 -15.32
C THR A 411 -31.27 -8.35 -15.00
N LYS A 412 -30.14 -8.08 -14.34
CA LYS A 412 -29.61 -6.71 -14.15
C LYS A 412 -30.59 -5.72 -13.46
N GLY A 413 -31.50 -6.24 -12.63
CA GLY A 413 -32.46 -5.45 -11.84
C GLY A 413 -33.75 -5.04 -12.57
N PHE A 414 -33.94 -5.40 -13.83
CA PHE A 414 -35.21 -5.23 -14.54
C PHE A 414 -36.25 -6.23 -14.03
N LYS A 415 -37.52 -5.80 -13.92
CA LYS A 415 -38.66 -6.64 -13.50
C LYS A 415 -39.99 -6.24 -14.16
N ALA A 416 -39.93 -5.59 -15.33
CA ALA A 416 -41.14 -5.13 -16.02
C ALA A 416 -42.07 -6.31 -16.36
N THR A 417 -43.32 -6.22 -15.91
CA THR A 417 -44.31 -7.30 -16.03
C THR A 417 -44.88 -7.40 -17.45
N GLY A 418 -45.22 -8.61 -17.90
CA GLY A 418 -45.75 -8.82 -19.26
C GLY A 418 -44.69 -8.77 -20.37
N CYS A 419 -43.41 -8.92 -20.03
CA CYS A 419 -42.33 -9.03 -21.02
C CYS A 419 -41.73 -10.44 -21.14
N GLU A 420 -41.58 -11.17 -20.02
CA GLU A 420 -41.05 -12.53 -20.05
C GLU A 420 -42.02 -13.48 -20.79
N GLY A 421 -41.49 -14.24 -21.76
CA GLY A 421 -42.28 -15.08 -22.66
C GLY A 421 -42.82 -14.37 -23.90
N GLU A 422 -42.67 -13.05 -23.99
CA GLU A 422 -43.14 -12.24 -25.12
C GLU A 422 -41.99 -11.85 -26.07
N ASP A 423 -42.32 -11.61 -27.34
CA ASP A 423 -41.37 -11.11 -28.34
C ASP A 423 -41.14 -9.60 -28.18
N VAL A 424 -39.92 -9.23 -27.80
CA VAL A 424 -39.55 -7.84 -27.51
C VAL A 424 -39.63 -6.93 -28.74
N VAL A 425 -39.50 -7.49 -29.95
CA VAL A 425 -39.68 -6.75 -31.19
C VAL A 425 -41.16 -6.42 -31.40
N THR A 426 -42.05 -7.35 -31.07
CA THR A 426 -43.49 -7.12 -31.10
C THR A 426 -43.90 -6.07 -30.06
N LEU A 427 -43.39 -6.16 -28.82
CA LEU A 427 -43.63 -5.16 -27.78
C LEU A 427 -43.19 -3.74 -28.20
N LEU A 428 -42.02 -3.62 -28.84
CA LEU A 428 -41.56 -2.34 -29.38
C LEU A 428 -42.45 -1.84 -30.52
N LYS A 429 -42.85 -2.71 -31.46
CA LYS A 429 -43.74 -2.36 -32.57
C LYS A 429 -45.10 -1.88 -32.07
N ASP A 430 -45.66 -2.52 -31.06
CA ASP A 430 -46.93 -2.12 -30.45
C ASP A 430 -46.80 -0.73 -29.78
N ALA A 431 -45.69 -0.44 -29.11
CA ALA A 431 -45.43 0.87 -28.53
C ALA A 431 -45.26 1.98 -29.59
N ILE A 432 -44.61 1.66 -30.72
CA ILE A 432 -44.50 2.58 -31.86
C ILE A 432 -45.90 2.85 -32.44
N TYR A 433 -46.70 1.80 -32.62
CA TYR A 433 -48.07 1.92 -33.14
C TYR A 433 -48.97 2.76 -32.23
N ARG A 434 -48.90 2.59 -30.90
CA ARG A 434 -49.65 3.40 -29.93
C ARG A 434 -49.36 4.90 -30.04
N ARG A 435 -48.16 5.29 -30.48
CA ARG A 435 -47.73 6.68 -30.51
C ARG A 435 -48.11 7.43 -31.79
N GLU A 436 -48.29 6.74 -32.91
CA GLU A 436 -48.70 7.31 -34.22
C GLU A 436 -47.83 8.49 -34.75
N GLU A 437 -46.58 8.65 -34.28
CA GLU A 437 -45.71 9.78 -34.68
C GLU A 437 -44.69 9.45 -35.78
N PHE A 438 -44.24 8.20 -35.87
CA PHE A 438 -43.21 7.72 -36.79
C PHE A 438 -43.33 6.21 -37.01
N ASP A 439 -42.65 5.69 -38.04
CA ASP A 439 -42.62 4.26 -38.37
C ASP A 439 -41.17 3.78 -38.47
N LEU A 440 -40.87 2.60 -37.92
CA LEU A 440 -39.52 2.03 -37.91
C LEU A 440 -39.56 0.56 -38.32
N ASP A 441 -38.62 0.19 -39.18
CA ASP A 441 -38.41 -1.18 -39.60
C ASP A 441 -37.41 -1.87 -38.65
N VAL A 442 -37.90 -2.58 -37.65
CA VAL A 442 -37.04 -3.35 -36.73
C VAL A 442 -36.52 -4.59 -37.46
N VAL A 443 -35.27 -4.52 -37.90
CA VAL A 443 -34.64 -5.55 -38.75
C VAL A 443 -33.85 -6.60 -37.96
N ALA A 444 -33.46 -6.27 -36.73
CA ALA A 444 -32.67 -7.16 -35.89
C ALA A 444 -32.89 -6.88 -34.41
N VAL A 445 -32.89 -7.94 -33.60
CA VAL A 445 -32.63 -7.91 -32.17
C VAL A 445 -31.32 -8.64 -31.89
N VAL A 446 -30.42 -8.00 -31.15
CA VAL A 446 -29.05 -8.48 -30.90
C VAL A 446 -28.71 -8.35 -29.43
N ASN A 447 -27.88 -9.24 -28.92
CA ASN A 447 -27.31 -9.11 -27.57
C ASN A 447 -26.12 -8.12 -27.60
N ASP A 448 -25.81 -7.47 -26.47
CA ASP A 448 -24.67 -6.54 -26.37
C ASP A 448 -23.32 -7.18 -26.67
N THR A 449 -23.13 -8.44 -26.26
CA THR A 449 -21.91 -9.21 -26.61
C THR A 449 -21.74 -9.31 -28.13
N VAL A 450 -22.82 -9.63 -28.84
CA VAL A 450 -22.84 -9.78 -30.31
C VAL A 450 -22.60 -8.42 -30.97
N GLY A 451 -23.28 -7.37 -30.54
CA GLY A 451 -23.06 -6.01 -31.03
C GLY A 451 -21.61 -5.54 -30.82
N THR A 452 -21.01 -5.87 -29.68
CA THR A 452 -19.61 -5.58 -29.36
C THR A 452 -18.66 -6.35 -30.28
N MET A 453 -18.90 -7.65 -30.48
CA MET A 453 -18.12 -8.48 -31.41
C MET A 453 -18.18 -7.93 -32.83
N MET A 454 -19.36 -7.56 -33.30
CA MET A 454 -19.56 -7.00 -34.65
C MET A 454 -18.88 -5.64 -34.81
N THR A 455 -18.92 -4.80 -33.78
CA THR A 455 -18.23 -3.51 -33.78
C THR A 455 -16.72 -3.69 -33.91
N CYS A 456 -16.13 -4.57 -33.11
CA CYS A 456 -14.70 -4.88 -33.18
C CYS A 456 -14.33 -5.58 -34.51
N GLY A 457 -15.18 -6.49 -35.00
CA GLY A 457 -15.02 -7.20 -36.26
C GLY A 457 -15.01 -6.31 -37.49
N TYR A 458 -15.68 -5.15 -37.42
CA TYR A 458 -15.63 -4.15 -38.49
C TYR A 458 -14.22 -3.55 -38.67
N GLU A 459 -13.47 -3.42 -37.58
CA GLU A 459 -12.10 -2.90 -37.57
C GLU A 459 -11.04 -4.02 -37.73
N ASP A 460 -11.22 -5.15 -37.05
CA ASP A 460 -10.33 -6.31 -37.08
C ASP A 460 -11.06 -7.57 -37.56
N PRO A 461 -10.81 -8.05 -38.80
CA PRO A 461 -11.42 -9.26 -39.34
C PRO A 461 -11.11 -10.56 -38.57
N LEU A 462 -10.14 -10.56 -37.65
CA LEU A 462 -9.82 -11.72 -36.81
C LEU A 462 -10.68 -11.80 -35.53
N CYS A 463 -11.51 -10.79 -35.26
CA CYS A 463 -12.39 -10.79 -34.10
C CYS A 463 -13.55 -11.77 -34.29
N GLU A 464 -13.55 -12.87 -33.53
CA GLU A 464 -14.64 -13.86 -33.52
C GLU A 464 -15.23 -14.09 -32.12
N VAL A 465 -14.91 -13.21 -31.15
CA VAL A 465 -15.38 -13.29 -29.76
C VAL A 465 -15.75 -11.89 -29.26
N GLY A 466 -16.93 -11.75 -28.65
CA GLY A 466 -17.36 -10.55 -27.94
C GLY A 466 -17.46 -10.82 -26.44
N LEU A 467 -16.88 -9.95 -25.62
CA LEU A 467 -16.87 -10.08 -24.16
C LEU A 467 -17.42 -8.81 -23.52
N ILE A 468 -18.34 -8.97 -22.59
CA ILE A 468 -18.85 -7.90 -21.72
C ILE A 468 -18.42 -8.20 -20.28
N VAL A 469 -17.77 -7.23 -19.64
CA VAL A 469 -17.49 -7.21 -18.20
C VAL A 469 -17.90 -5.85 -17.66
N GLY A 470 -19.10 -5.78 -17.08
CA GLY A 470 -19.71 -4.55 -16.58
C GLY A 470 -20.70 -4.84 -15.44
N THR A 471 -21.91 -4.27 -15.49
CA THR A 471 -22.99 -4.59 -14.53
C THR A 471 -23.33 -6.08 -14.50
N GLY A 472 -23.13 -6.77 -15.63
CA GLY A 472 -23.08 -8.21 -15.71
C GLY A 472 -21.87 -8.65 -16.53
N THR A 473 -21.67 -9.97 -16.64
CA THR A 473 -20.66 -10.57 -17.50
C THR A 473 -21.32 -11.50 -18.50
N ASN A 474 -20.93 -11.41 -19.76
CA ASN A 474 -21.38 -12.33 -20.81
C ASN A 474 -20.36 -12.44 -21.95
N VAL A 475 -20.46 -13.49 -22.75
CA VAL A 475 -19.61 -13.70 -23.92
C VAL A 475 -20.42 -14.25 -25.09
N CYS A 476 -20.02 -13.89 -26.30
CA CYS A 476 -20.45 -14.55 -27.53
C CYS A 476 -19.24 -14.93 -28.39
N TYR A 477 -19.41 -15.88 -29.30
CA TYR A 477 -18.38 -16.22 -30.28
C TYR A 477 -19.00 -16.80 -31.56
N MET A 478 -18.20 -16.88 -32.63
CA MET A 478 -18.59 -17.55 -33.88
C MET A 478 -18.37 -19.07 -33.77
N GLU A 479 -19.46 -19.83 -33.77
CA GLU A 479 -19.47 -21.30 -33.75
C GLU A 479 -19.71 -21.88 -35.15
N GLU A 480 -19.20 -23.08 -35.41
CA GLU A 480 -19.46 -23.85 -36.62
C GLU A 480 -20.89 -24.42 -36.60
N MET A 481 -21.66 -24.24 -37.68
CA MET A 481 -23.06 -24.71 -37.75
C MET A 481 -23.20 -26.21 -37.47
N LYS A 482 -22.21 -27.02 -37.87
CA LYS A 482 -22.19 -28.48 -37.61
C LYS A 482 -22.22 -28.85 -36.12
N ASN A 483 -21.83 -27.94 -35.22
CA ASN A 483 -21.83 -28.15 -33.78
C ASN A 483 -23.15 -27.67 -33.13
N MET A 484 -24.00 -26.92 -33.85
CA MET A 484 -25.27 -26.41 -33.34
C MET A 484 -26.42 -27.38 -33.65
N GLU A 485 -26.66 -28.35 -32.76
CA GLU A 485 -27.74 -29.34 -32.95
C GLU A 485 -29.16 -28.76 -32.78
N LEU A 486 -29.27 -27.53 -32.28
CA LEU A 486 -30.52 -26.79 -32.08
C LEU A 486 -31.14 -26.30 -33.39
N LEU A 487 -30.35 -26.19 -34.46
CA LEU A 487 -30.77 -25.65 -35.75
C LEU A 487 -30.53 -26.65 -36.87
N ASP A 488 -31.38 -26.61 -37.88
CA ASP A 488 -31.17 -27.40 -39.09
C ASP A 488 -30.09 -26.75 -39.99
N GLY A 489 -29.12 -27.56 -40.43
CA GLY A 489 -28.07 -27.17 -41.36
C GLY A 489 -26.66 -27.28 -40.77
N SER A 490 -25.68 -27.66 -41.60
CA SER A 490 -24.30 -27.92 -41.18
C SER A 490 -23.26 -27.00 -41.83
N GLU A 491 -23.67 -26.12 -42.74
CA GLU A 491 -22.78 -25.26 -43.51
C GLU A 491 -22.70 -23.84 -42.93
N GLY A 492 -21.47 -23.32 -42.83
CA GLY A 492 -21.19 -21.97 -42.37
C GLY A 492 -21.04 -21.85 -40.85
N LYS A 493 -21.14 -20.61 -40.36
CA LYS A 493 -21.00 -20.28 -38.94
C LYS A 493 -22.25 -19.58 -38.41
N MET A 494 -22.36 -19.53 -37.09
CA MET A 494 -23.40 -18.82 -36.35
C MET A 494 -22.78 -18.19 -35.11
N CYS A 495 -23.07 -16.91 -34.87
CA CYS A 495 -22.72 -16.32 -33.59
C CYS A 495 -23.62 -16.91 -32.49
N VAL A 496 -23.00 -17.36 -31.41
CA VAL A 496 -23.66 -17.94 -30.24
C VAL A 496 -23.53 -16.97 -29.07
N ASN A 497 -24.65 -16.59 -28.49
CA ASN A 497 -24.70 -15.89 -27.21
C ASN A 497 -24.69 -16.94 -26.09
N MET A 498 -23.62 -16.99 -25.29
CA MET A 498 -23.45 -18.07 -24.32
C MET A 498 -24.41 -17.97 -23.13
N GLU A 499 -24.77 -16.74 -22.74
CA GLU A 499 -25.40 -16.46 -21.44
C GLU A 499 -24.62 -17.13 -20.29
N TRP A 500 -23.29 -16.98 -20.33
CA TRP A 500 -22.36 -17.73 -19.47
C TRP A 500 -22.45 -17.39 -17.99
N GLY A 501 -23.19 -16.34 -17.63
CA GLY A 501 -23.28 -15.87 -16.26
C GLY A 501 -24.06 -16.84 -15.38
N ALA A 502 -24.82 -17.76 -15.96
CA ALA A 502 -25.51 -18.85 -15.28
C ALA A 502 -24.59 -20.05 -14.96
N PHE A 503 -23.32 -20.02 -15.41
CA PHE A 503 -22.37 -21.08 -15.11
C PHE A 503 -22.05 -21.09 -13.61
N GLY A 504 -22.46 -22.18 -12.93
CA GLY A 504 -22.41 -22.29 -11.47
C GLY A 504 -23.79 -22.55 -10.86
N ASP A 505 -24.88 -22.20 -11.55
CA ASP A 505 -26.26 -22.31 -11.06
C ASP A 505 -26.68 -23.74 -10.62
N HIS A 506 -26.03 -24.78 -11.12
CA HIS A 506 -26.30 -26.17 -10.76
C HIS A 506 -25.18 -26.78 -9.90
N GLY A 507 -24.34 -25.93 -9.29
CA GLY A 507 -23.27 -26.32 -8.38
C GLY A 507 -21.94 -26.61 -9.09
N GLU A 508 -21.79 -26.26 -10.37
CA GLU A 508 -20.55 -26.47 -11.12
C GLU A 508 -19.35 -25.71 -10.54
N LEU A 509 -19.60 -24.70 -9.70
CA LEU A 509 -18.58 -23.85 -9.06
C LEU A 509 -18.63 -23.86 -7.51
N ASP A 510 -19.40 -24.76 -6.90
CA ASP A 510 -19.61 -24.81 -5.44
C ASP A 510 -18.32 -25.00 -4.64
N ASP A 511 -17.33 -25.69 -5.22
CA ASP A 511 -16.03 -25.95 -4.61
C ASP A 511 -15.06 -24.76 -4.68
N PHE A 512 -15.37 -23.77 -5.52
CA PHE A 512 -14.63 -22.50 -5.61
C PHE A 512 -15.34 -21.35 -4.87
N SER A 513 -16.63 -21.53 -4.55
CA SER A 513 -17.46 -20.52 -3.89
C SER A 513 -17.10 -20.38 -2.42
N THR A 514 -16.89 -19.14 -1.98
CA THR A 514 -16.63 -18.82 -0.57
C THR A 514 -17.93 -18.54 0.19
N ASP A 515 -17.84 -18.46 1.52
CA ASP A 515 -18.97 -18.02 2.35
C ASP A 515 -19.40 -16.57 2.03
N PHE A 516 -18.50 -15.76 1.47
CA PHE A 516 -18.82 -14.40 1.02
C PHE A 516 -19.67 -14.43 -0.25
N ASP A 517 -19.33 -15.30 -1.21
CA ASP A 517 -20.08 -15.43 -2.46
C ASP A 517 -21.50 -15.92 -2.18
N LYS A 518 -21.65 -16.91 -1.30
CA LYS A 518 -22.95 -17.39 -0.81
C LYS A 518 -23.78 -16.28 -0.15
N ALA A 519 -23.14 -15.46 0.69
CA ALA A 519 -23.83 -14.34 1.33
C ALA A 519 -24.29 -13.28 0.31
N VAL A 520 -23.50 -13.02 -0.74
CA VAL A 520 -23.88 -12.11 -1.84
C VAL A 520 -25.07 -12.67 -2.62
N ASP A 521 -25.05 -13.96 -2.95
CA ASP A 521 -26.14 -14.63 -3.67
C ASP A 521 -27.45 -14.64 -2.86
N GLU A 522 -27.39 -15.03 -1.57
CA GLU A 522 -28.54 -15.07 -0.65
C GLU A 522 -29.27 -13.71 -0.53
N HIS A 523 -28.52 -12.60 -0.64
CA HIS A 523 -29.06 -11.23 -0.55
C HIS A 523 -29.28 -10.58 -1.92
N SER A 524 -29.09 -11.31 -3.02
CA SER A 524 -29.25 -10.79 -4.36
C SER A 524 -30.74 -10.70 -4.75
N ALA A 525 -31.02 -10.04 -5.88
CA ALA A 525 -32.38 -9.97 -6.42
C ALA A 525 -32.87 -11.32 -6.99
N ASN A 526 -31.95 -12.26 -7.25
CA ASN A 526 -32.18 -13.55 -7.87
C ASN A 526 -31.37 -14.67 -7.18
N PRO A 527 -31.66 -15.03 -5.91
CA PRO A 527 -30.88 -16.05 -5.20
C PRO A 527 -30.83 -17.40 -5.93
N GLY A 528 -29.66 -18.04 -5.96
CA GLY A 528 -29.41 -19.29 -6.67
C GLY A 528 -29.33 -19.14 -8.19
N LYS A 529 -29.17 -17.90 -8.68
CA LYS A 529 -29.03 -17.59 -10.10
C LYS A 529 -27.90 -16.61 -10.36
N GLN A 530 -27.13 -16.92 -11.41
CA GLN A 530 -25.89 -16.24 -11.77
C GLN A 530 -24.87 -16.28 -10.62
N THR A 531 -24.73 -17.45 -10.00
CA THR A 531 -23.98 -17.69 -8.75
C THR A 531 -22.50 -17.93 -8.95
#